data_AF-A0A3N5IE37-F1
#
_entry.id   AF-A0A3N5IE37-F1
#
_cell.length_a   1.000
_cell.length_b   1.000
_cell.length_c   1.000
_cell.angle_alpha   90.00
_cell.angle_beta   90.00
_cell.angle_gamma   90.00
#
_symmetry.space_group_name_H-M   'P 1'
#
loop_
_entity.id
_entity.type
_entity.pdbx_description
1 polymer ?
#
loop_
_entity_poly.entity_id
_entity_poly.type
_entity_poly.pdbx_seq_one_letter_code
_entity_poly.pdbx_strand_id
1 'polypeptide(L)'
;MKLATVEQMRGMDRQAIEKLGISEEILMENAALSAAMLLKSQIGIRGRKFVIFCGVGNNGGDGLALERLISSGGGSAKVFLVASPKKYSGAAKINYDILCNLSVDIQLLTKAEEARIETLHCDAVVDAIFGTGLDREVKGLAADVIALINVCGRPVLSLDIPSGINGDTGKVMGVAVKADYTVTFGLPKIGNLLYPGYDHCGALTVTHISFPPSLYDCDDLRMQTNGFVPLLPRPVEAYKGSVGDVLFIAGGANYFGAPYFSTMSFLKAGGGYARLAAPASIIPFVAQSGREIVYLPQRETAAVGLSLKSKPELLMHAEKTDMVVIGPGLSLQEETTKLVRELAAVISKPLLIDGDGLTAIAERPE
;
A
#
# COMPACT_ATOMS: atom_id res chain seq x y z
N MET A 1 -3.49 2.08 11.01
CA MET A 1 -2.88 3.42 10.89
C MET A 1 -3.56 4.16 9.76
N LYS A 2 -3.96 5.42 9.94
CA LYS A 2 -4.63 6.22 8.91
C LYS A 2 -3.70 6.52 7.73
N LEU A 3 -4.30 6.73 6.56
CA LEU A 3 -3.65 7.09 5.30
C LEU A 3 -4.24 8.41 4.82
N ALA A 4 -3.42 9.21 4.14
CA ALA A 4 -3.85 10.48 3.58
C ALA A 4 -3.57 10.56 2.08
N THR A 5 -4.47 11.21 1.33
CA THR A 5 -4.15 11.72 0.00
C THR A 5 -3.16 12.89 0.11
N VAL A 6 -2.54 13.26 -1.00
CA VAL A 6 -1.68 14.45 -1.09
C VAL A 6 -2.44 15.70 -0.67
N GLU A 7 -3.69 15.84 -1.07
CA GLU A 7 -4.52 17.00 -0.71
C GLU A 7 -4.90 17.01 0.78
N GLN A 8 -5.17 15.84 1.36
CA GLN A 8 -5.42 15.72 2.80
C GLN A 8 -4.17 16.09 3.62
N MET A 9 -2.98 15.65 3.19
CA MET A 9 -1.70 16.05 3.81
C MET A 9 -1.51 17.57 3.76
N ARG A 10 -1.66 18.19 2.59
CA ARG A 10 -1.59 19.65 2.44
C ARG A 10 -2.62 20.39 3.29
N GLY A 11 -3.81 19.80 3.44
CA GLY A 11 -4.85 20.30 4.32
C GLY A 11 -4.42 20.27 5.79
N MET A 12 -3.77 19.19 6.23
CA MET A 12 -3.23 19.08 7.60
C MET A 12 -2.08 20.08 7.83
N ASP A 13 -1.15 20.24 6.89
CA ASP A 13 -0.10 21.26 6.97
C ASP A 13 -0.70 22.66 7.14
N ARG A 14 -1.68 23.01 6.28
CA ARG A 14 -2.37 24.31 6.34
C ARG A 14 -3.08 24.51 7.67
N GLN A 15 -3.77 23.49 8.19
CA GLN A 15 -4.43 23.57 9.49
C GLN A 15 -3.42 23.73 10.64
N ALA A 16 -2.29 23.03 10.60
CA ALA A 16 -1.23 23.16 11.59
C ALA A 16 -0.67 24.59 11.62
N ILE A 17 -0.41 25.17 10.45
CA ILE A 17 0.14 26.53 10.33
C ILE A 17 -0.90 27.59 10.68
N GLU A 18 -2.04 27.60 10.00
CA GLU A 18 -3.01 28.71 10.06
C GLU A 18 -3.86 28.68 11.32
N LYS A 19 -4.22 27.48 11.82
CA LYS A 19 -5.13 27.35 12.97
C LYS A 19 -4.42 27.06 14.28
N LEU A 20 -3.36 26.25 14.24
CA LEU A 20 -2.62 25.86 15.44
C LEU A 20 -1.37 26.72 15.70
N GLY A 21 -0.97 27.55 14.72
CA GLY A 21 0.20 28.42 14.85
C GLY A 21 1.54 27.67 14.85
N ILE A 22 1.57 26.42 14.37
CA ILE A 22 2.81 25.64 14.22
C ILE A 22 3.48 26.08 12.93
N SER A 23 4.58 26.81 13.05
CA SER A 23 5.23 27.39 11.87
C SER A 23 5.80 26.32 10.93
N GLU A 24 5.89 26.63 9.63
CA GLU A 24 6.40 25.71 8.61
C GLU A 24 7.84 25.27 8.93
N GLU A 25 8.65 26.15 9.53
CA GLU A 25 10.01 25.86 9.96
C GLU A 25 10.05 24.79 11.06
N ILE A 26 9.08 24.79 11.99
CA ILE A 26 8.99 23.77 13.03
C ILE A 26 8.61 22.42 12.40
N LEU A 27 7.68 22.41 11.45
CA LEU A 27 7.30 21.18 10.74
C LEU A 27 8.51 20.59 9.99
N MET A 28 9.23 21.42 9.24
CA MET A 28 10.44 21.06 8.49
C MET A 28 11.58 20.60 9.40
N GLU A 29 11.80 21.27 10.53
CA GLU A 29 12.83 20.84 11.50
C GLU A 29 12.52 19.45 12.08
N ASN A 30 11.25 19.19 12.40
CA ASN A 30 10.84 17.89 12.92
C ASN A 30 10.92 16.79 11.85
N ALA A 31 10.64 17.10 10.59
CA ALA A 31 10.84 16.21 9.46
C ALA A 31 12.34 15.85 9.32
N ALA A 32 13.22 16.85 9.32
CA ALA A 32 14.66 16.66 9.23
C ALA A 32 15.23 15.88 10.44
N LEU A 33 14.77 16.17 11.67
CA LEU A 33 15.15 15.41 12.87
C LEU A 33 14.77 13.94 12.76
N SER A 34 13.56 13.66 12.27
CA SER A 34 13.07 12.31 12.04
C SER A 34 13.92 11.56 11.00
N ALA A 35 14.26 12.23 9.89
CA ALA A 35 15.17 11.70 8.89
C ALA A 35 16.58 11.44 9.44
N ALA A 36 17.12 12.37 10.24
CA ALA A 36 18.43 12.23 10.87
C ALA A 36 18.46 11.06 11.87
N MET A 37 17.38 10.85 12.63
CA MET A 37 17.26 9.70 13.53
C MET A 37 17.25 8.37 12.77
N LEU A 38 16.52 8.29 11.65
CA LEU A 38 16.51 7.10 10.81
C LEU A 38 17.89 6.88 10.16
N LEU A 39 18.49 7.91 9.60
CA LEU A 39 19.83 7.84 9.01
C LEU A 39 20.88 7.38 10.03
N LYS A 40 20.81 7.91 11.26
CA LYS A 40 21.69 7.52 12.36
C LYS A 40 21.49 6.06 12.78
N SER A 41 20.26 5.54 12.78
CA SER A 41 20.00 4.16 13.20
C SER A 41 20.38 3.13 12.14
N GLN A 42 20.20 3.44 10.85
CA GLN A 42 20.46 2.51 9.75
C GLN A 42 21.92 2.55 9.25
N ILE A 43 22.52 3.74 9.16
CA ILE A 43 23.83 3.95 8.53
C ILE A 43 24.86 4.52 9.52
N GLY A 44 24.40 5.34 10.47
CA GLY A 44 25.25 6.11 11.38
C GLY A 44 25.76 7.41 10.74
N ILE A 45 25.94 8.47 11.52
CA ILE A 45 26.28 9.82 10.99
C ILE A 45 27.76 10.17 11.18
N ARG A 46 28.30 9.97 12.39
CA ARG A 46 29.64 10.46 12.75
C ARG A 46 30.72 9.82 11.87
N GLY A 47 31.55 10.65 11.23
CA GLY A 47 32.63 10.22 10.35
C GLY A 47 32.19 9.65 9.00
N ARG A 48 30.90 9.77 8.65
CA ARG A 48 30.33 9.29 7.38
C ARG A 48 30.12 10.42 6.40
N LYS A 49 30.13 10.08 5.11
CA LYS A 49 29.94 10.98 3.97
C LYS A 49 28.59 10.73 3.31
N PHE A 50 27.84 11.80 3.08
CA PHE A 50 26.52 11.73 2.47
C PHE A 50 26.47 12.61 1.22
N VAL A 51 25.57 12.23 0.31
CA VAL A 51 25.18 13.09 -0.82
C VAL A 51 23.69 13.32 -0.73
N ILE A 52 23.25 14.58 -0.79
CA ILE A 52 21.84 14.96 -0.70
C ILE A 52 21.44 15.63 -1.99
N PHE A 53 20.43 15.09 -2.68
CA PHE A 53 19.86 15.72 -3.87
C PHE A 53 18.58 16.48 -3.49
N CYS A 54 18.62 17.81 -3.59
CA CYS A 54 17.50 18.67 -3.19
C CYS A 54 16.78 19.27 -4.40
N GLY A 55 15.45 19.14 -4.40
CA GLY A 55 14.56 19.90 -5.28
C GLY A 55 14.24 21.29 -4.75
N VAL A 56 13.30 21.98 -5.41
CA VAL A 56 12.94 23.38 -5.09
C VAL A 56 11.82 23.52 -4.06
N GLY A 57 11.06 22.46 -3.82
CA GLY A 57 9.92 22.48 -2.89
C GLY A 57 10.30 22.14 -1.46
N ASN A 58 9.28 21.94 -0.62
CA ASN A 58 9.47 21.63 0.80
C ASN A 58 10.31 20.37 1.05
N ASN A 59 10.17 19.33 0.21
CA ASN A 59 11.02 18.13 0.33
C ASN A 59 12.51 18.46 0.18
N GLY A 60 12.86 19.38 -0.73
CA GLY A 60 14.23 19.88 -0.86
C GLY A 60 14.67 20.69 0.37
N GLY A 61 13.75 21.43 0.98
CA GLY A 61 13.94 22.10 2.27
C GLY A 61 14.25 21.12 3.41
N ASP A 62 13.53 19.99 3.48
CA ASP A 62 13.80 18.92 4.44
C ASP A 62 15.21 18.34 4.27
N GLY A 63 15.65 18.16 3.01
CA GLY A 63 17.02 17.75 2.69
C GLY A 63 18.09 18.77 3.10
N LEU A 64 17.82 20.07 2.92
CA LEU A 64 18.71 21.15 3.37
C LEU A 64 18.79 21.20 4.91
N ALA A 65 17.66 21.04 5.60
CA ALA A 65 17.64 20.96 7.05
C ALA A 65 18.38 19.72 7.58
N LEU A 66 18.22 18.57 6.90
CA LEU A 66 18.92 17.33 7.24
C LEU A 66 20.44 17.47 7.11
N GLU A 67 20.94 18.19 6.10
CA GLU A 67 22.37 18.49 5.97
C GLU A 67 22.92 19.07 7.28
N ARG A 68 22.29 20.13 7.80
CA ARG A 68 22.75 20.79 9.03
C ARG A 68 22.83 19.82 10.20
N LEU A 69 21.87 18.89 10.29
CA LEU A 69 21.84 17.87 11.34
C LEU A 69 22.92 16.80 11.15
N ILE A 70 23.24 16.41 9.91
CA ILE A 70 24.36 15.51 9.59
C ILE A 70 25.69 16.16 10.01
N SER A 71 25.91 17.42 9.61
CA SER A 71 27.11 18.17 9.94
C SER A 71 27.26 18.38 11.45
N SER A 72 26.18 18.73 12.14
CA SER A 72 26.15 18.83 13.62
C SER A 72 26.40 17.48 14.31
N GLY A 73 25.98 16.37 13.69
CA GLY A 73 26.24 15.01 14.15
C GLY A 73 27.67 14.50 13.91
N GLY A 74 28.55 15.33 13.33
CA GLY A 74 29.94 14.99 13.02
C GLY A 74 30.11 14.14 11.75
N GLY A 75 29.10 14.12 10.87
CA GLY A 75 29.23 13.64 9.50
C GLY A 75 29.59 14.77 8.54
N SER A 76 29.65 14.46 7.25
CA SER A 76 29.79 15.47 6.18
C SER A 76 28.82 15.15 5.05
N ALA A 77 28.12 16.15 4.53
CA ALA A 77 27.21 15.99 3.41
C ALA A 77 27.56 17.00 2.30
N LYS A 78 27.53 16.54 1.04
CA LYS A 78 27.52 17.43 -0.13
C LYS A 78 26.10 17.53 -0.65
N VAL A 79 25.62 18.76 -0.85
CA VAL A 79 24.27 19.02 -1.36
C VAL A 79 24.33 19.34 -2.85
N PHE A 80 23.58 18.61 -3.65
CA PHE A 80 23.35 18.91 -5.05
C PHE A 80 21.93 19.42 -5.26
N LEU A 81 21.82 20.64 -5.81
CA LEU A 81 20.54 21.22 -6.17
C LEU A 81 20.18 20.83 -7.60
N VAL A 82 18.99 20.26 -7.80
CA VAL A 82 18.50 19.91 -9.16
C VAL A 82 17.82 21.08 -9.88
N ALA A 83 17.70 22.23 -9.22
CA ALA A 83 17.17 23.45 -9.80
C ALA A 83 17.64 24.69 -9.02
N SER A 84 17.49 25.85 -9.65
CA SER A 84 18.04 27.11 -9.14
C SER A 84 17.56 27.45 -7.72
N PRO A 85 18.46 27.77 -6.77
CA PRO A 85 18.09 28.14 -5.40
C PRO A 85 17.31 29.45 -5.30
N LYS A 86 17.27 30.25 -6.37
CA LYS A 86 16.41 31.45 -6.45
C LYS A 86 14.91 31.13 -6.35
N LYS A 87 14.53 29.87 -6.54
CA LYS A 87 13.15 29.40 -6.44
C LYS A 87 12.74 29.00 -5.02
N TYR A 88 13.68 28.89 -4.08
CA TYR A 88 13.35 28.59 -2.69
C TYR A 88 12.58 29.76 -2.06
N SER A 89 11.55 29.40 -1.29
CA SER A 89 10.75 30.31 -0.47
C SER A 89 10.46 29.67 0.89
N GLY A 90 9.91 30.45 1.83
CA GLY A 90 9.48 29.94 3.14
C GLY A 90 10.60 29.22 3.90
N ALA A 91 10.25 28.13 4.58
CA ALA A 91 11.18 27.34 5.38
C ALA A 91 12.36 26.75 4.58
N ALA A 92 12.16 26.40 3.30
CA ALA A 92 13.23 25.89 2.45
C ALA A 92 14.30 26.96 2.16
N LYS A 93 13.89 28.22 1.95
CA LYS A 93 14.82 29.34 1.74
C LYS A 93 15.63 29.64 2.99
N ILE A 94 14.99 29.58 4.17
CA ILE A 94 15.65 29.77 5.47
C ILE A 94 16.76 28.73 5.64
N ASN A 95 16.46 27.44 5.40
CA ASN A 95 17.47 26.39 5.51
C ASN A 95 18.61 26.56 4.48
N TYR A 96 18.29 26.91 3.23
CA TYR A 96 19.32 27.23 2.23
C TYR A 96 20.27 28.35 2.71
N ASP A 97 19.73 29.46 3.23
CA ASP A 97 20.54 30.58 3.72
C ASP A 97 21.39 30.22 4.93
N ILE A 98 20.86 29.39 5.84
CA ILE A 98 21.63 28.84 6.95
C ILE A 98 22.83 28.04 6.43
N LEU A 99 22.64 27.17 5.43
CA LEU A 99 23.74 26.39 4.90
C LEU A 99 24.80 27.25 4.19
N CYS A 100 24.38 28.32 3.50
CA CYS A 100 25.32 29.30 2.93
C CYS A 100 26.18 29.96 4.04
N ASN A 101 25.59 30.28 5.19
CA ASN A 101 26.31 30.85 6.33
C ASN A 101 27.24 29.83 7.02
N LEU A 102 26.87 28.55 7.01
CA LEU A 102 27.68 27.45 7.54
C LEU A 102 28.82 27.03 6.59
N SER A 103 28.89 27.61 5.38
CA SER A 103 29.91 27.29 4.36
C SER A 103 29.96 25.81 3.99
N VAL A 104 28.79 25.18 3.91
CA VAL A 104 28.63 23.78 3.48
C VAL A 104 28.88 23.66 1.97
N ASP A 105 29.35 22.50 1.51
CA ASP A 105 29.51 22.19 0.10
C ASP A 105 28.14 22.01 -0.60
N ILE A 106 27.70 23.05 -1.29
CA ILE A 106 26.47 23.09 -2.09
C ILE A 106 26.81 23.38 -3.55
N GLN A 107 26.28 22.57 -4.46
CA GLN A 107 26.46 22.74 -5.90
C GLN A 107 25.12 22.70 -6.65
N LEU A 108 24.90 23.68 -7.52
CA LEU A 108 23.80 23.62 -8.50
C LEU A 108 24.22 22.75 -9.69
N LEU A 109 23.49 21.68 -9.94
CA LEU A 109 23.77 20.79 -11.06
C LEU A 109 23.30 21.39 -12.38
N THR A 110 24.13 21.27 -13.42
CA THR A 110 23.68 21.43 -14.81
C THR A 110 23.51 20.11 -15.54
N LYS A 111 24.27 19.08 -15.11
CA LYS A 111 24.21 17.70 -15.58
C LYS A 111 24.35 16.73 -14.42
N ALA A 112 23.74 15.55 -14.50
CA ALA A 112 23.79 14.56 -13.43
C ALA A 112 25.22 14.03 -13.19
N GLU A 113 26.04 13.94 -14.23
CA GLU A 113 27.41 13.44 -14.20
C GLU A 113 28.32 14.23 -13.25
N GLU A 114 28.01 15.50 -12.99
CA GLU A 114 28.75 16.33 -12.04
C GLU A 114 28.70 15.80 -10.61
N ALA A 115 27.67 15.02 -10.25
CA ALA A 115 27.54 14.39 -8.94
C ALA A 115 28.12 12.97 -8.88
N ARG A 116 28.50 12.38 -10.02
CA ARG A 116 28.75 10.94 -10.14
C ARG A 116 29.85 10.43 -9.22
N ILE A 117 30.94 11.19 -9.07
CA ILE A 117 32.08 10.77 -8.25
C ILE A 117 31.72 10.78 -6.77
N GLU A 118 31.08 11.85 -6.30
CA GLU A 118 30.66 11.99 -4.91
C GLU A 118 29.59 10.98 -4.54
N THR A 119 28.61 10.73 -5.43
CA THR A 119 27.61 9.68 -5.23
C THR A 119 28.25 8.29 -5.19
N LEU A 120 29.29 8.03 -6.00
CA LEU A 120 30.00 6.74 -5.97
C LEU A 120 30.82 6.55 -4.69
N HIS A 121 31.29 7.62 -4.05
CA HIS A 121 32.20 7.55 -2.90
C HIS A 121 31.58 7.95 -1.55
N CYS A 122 30.26 8.12 -1.49
CA CYS A 122 29.55 8.35 -0.23
C CYS A 122 29.19 7.04 0.49
N ASP A 123 28.81 7.16 1.76
CA ASP A 123 28.26 6.08 2.57
C ASP A 123 26.76 5.91 2.34
N ALA A 124 26.02 6.97 1.98
CA ALA A 124 24.62 6.93 1.58
C ALA A 124 24.20 8.16 0.77
N VAL A 125 23.10 8.01 0.02
CA VAL A 125 22.44 9.06 -0.75
C VAL A 125 21.11 9.40 -0.10
N VAL A 126 20.79 10.69 -0.03
CA VAL A 126 19.48 11.19 0.38
C VAL A 126 18.76 11.75 -0.85
N ASP A 127 17.59 11.20 -1.12
CA ASP A 127 16.65 11.67 -2.11
C ASP A 127 15.66 12.64 -1.47
N ALA A 128 15.82 13.93 -1.80
CA ALA A 128 14.98 15.05 -1.38
C ALA A 128 14.53 15.87 -2.60
N ILE A 129 14.37 15.22 -3.76
CA ILE A 129 14.13 15.89 -5.05
C ILE A 129 12.65 16.30 -5.17
N PHE A 130 11.74 15.35 -5.08
CA PHE A 130 10.30 15.54 -5.15
C PHE A 130 9.63 14.90 -3.95
N GLY A 131 8.70 15.62 -3.33
CA GLY A 131 7.81 15.04 -2.33
C GLY A 131 6.51 14.56 -2.98
N THR A 132 5.44 14.60 -2.20
CA THR A 132 4.10 14.14 -2.59
C THR A 132 3.41 14.89 -3.74
N GLY A 133 3.84 16.12 -4.04
CA GLY A 133 3.17 16.98 -5.03
C GLY A 133 3.39 16.63 -6.51
N LEU A 134 3.98 15.47 -6.83
CA LEU A 134 4.31 15.10 -8.20
C LEU A 134 3.09 14.56 -8.97
N ASP A 135 2.65 15.32 -9.98
CA ASP A 135 1.49 15.03 -10.83
C ASP A 135 1.84 14.85 -12.32
N ARG A 136 3.12 15.02 -12.68
CA ARG A 136 3.64 14.93 -14.06
C ARG A 136 4.83 13.99 -14.14
N GLU A 137 5.06 13.45 -15.34
CA GLU A 137 6.26 12.65 -15.62
C GLU A 137 7.55 13.43 -15.33
N VAL A 138 8.49 12.77 -14.65
CA VAL A 138 9.83 13.30 -14.39
C VAL A 138 10.65 13.24 -15.68
N LYS A 139 11.27 14.38 -16.05
CA LYS A 139 12.05 14.55 -17.29
C LYS A 139 13.28 15.42 -17.05
N GLY A 140 14.20 15.40 -18.00
CA GLY A 140 15.43 16.22 -18.00
C GLY A 140 16.34 15.90 -16.82
N LEU A 141 17.03 16.92 -16.29
CA LEU A 141 18.04 16.77 -15.25
C LEU A 141 17.57 15.94 -14.04
N ALA A 142 16.33 16.11 -13.58
CA ALA A 142 15.83 15.33 -12.46
C ALA A 142 15.70 13.83 -12.78
N ALA A 143 15.31 13.48 -14.02
CA ALA A 143 15.27 12.09 -14.45
C ALA A 143 16.68 11.47 -14.52
N ASP A 144 17.65 12.25 -15.02
CA ASP A 144 19.05 11.81 -15.12
C ASP A 144 19.67 11.61 -13.74
N VAL A 145 19.36 12.49 -12.77
CA VAL A 145 19.78 12.34 -11.37
C VAL A 145 19.15 11.11 -10.73
N ILE A 146 17.85 10.88 -10.92
CA ILE A 146 17.19 9.67 -10.40
C ILE A 146 17.84 8.40 -10.99
N ALA A 147 18.15 8.40 -12.29
CA ALA A 147 18.85 7.30 -12.93
C ALA A 147 20.24 7.08 -12.32
N LEU A 148 21.00 8.15 -12.04
CA LEU A 148 22.29 8.09 -11.35
C LEU A 148 22.16 7.49 -9.94
N ILE A 149 21.17 7.93 -9.15
CA ILE A 149 20.90 7.40 -7.80
C ILE A 149 20.65 5.89 -7.87
N ASN A 150 19.79 5.44 -8.78
CA ASN A 150 19.40 4.03 -8.89
C ASN A 150 20.55 3.08 -9.27
N VAL A 151 21.63 3.59 -9.87
CA VAL A 151 22.78 2.77 -10.29
C VAL A 151 24.03 2.99 -9.44
N CYS A 152 23.97 3.84 -8.41
CA CYS A 152 25.16 4.19 -7.62
C CYS A 152 25.65 3.08 -6.68
N GLY A 153 24.81 2.09 -6.38
CA GLY A 153 25.15 0.98 -5.49
C GLY A 153 25.37 1.38 -4.03
N ARG A 154 24.84 2.54 -3.61
CA ARG A 154 24.88 3.04 -2.23
C ARG A 154 23.50 2.97 -1.59
N PRO A 155 23.42 2.84 -0.25
CA PRO A 155 22.16 2.97 0.47
C PRO A 155 21.45 4.29 0.13
N VAL A 156 20.15 4.23 -0.16
CA VAL A 156 19.32 5.39 -0.51
C VAL A 156 18.24 5.61 0.54
N LEU A 157 18.20 6.82 1.10
CA LEU A 157 17.12 7.31 1.97
C LEU A 157 16.27 8.31 1.19
N SER A 158 14.99 8.01 0.97
CA SER A 158 14.03 8.99 0.43
C SER A 158 13.30 9.73 1.56
N LEU A 159 13.20 11.04 1.41
CA LEU A 159 12.40 11.89 2.29
C LEU A 159 10.98 12.02 1.75
N ASP A 160 10.01 11.82 2.64
CA ASP A 160 8.57 11.83 2.41
C ASP A 160 8.05 10.69 1.52
N ILE A 161 8.53 10.59 0.28
CA ILE A 161 8.19 9.58 -0.71
C ILE A 161 9.33 9.49 -1.74
N PRO A 162 9.67 8.30 -2.29
CA PRO A 162 10.68 8.22 -3.33
C PRO A 162 10.33 9.11 -4.52
N SER A 163 11.28 9.97 -4.89
CA SER A 163 11.09 10.93 -5.99
C SER A 163 10.75 10.19 -7.27
N GLY A 164 9.67 10.61 -7.92
CA GLY A 164 9.13 9.95 -9.11
C GLY A 164 7.91 9.06 -8.84
N ILE A 165 7.52 8.83 -7.58
CA ILE A 165 6.27 8.16 -7.23
C ILE A 165 5.16 9.19 -7.03
N ASN A 166 4.00 8.94 -7.63
CA ASN A 166 2.81 9.74 -7.37
C ASN A 166 2.19 9.40 -6.00
N GLY A 167 1.99 10.44 -5.17
CA GLY A 167 1.56 10.28 -3.78
C GLY A 167 0.16 9.68 -3.58
N ASP A 168 -0.74 9.79 -4.56
CA ASP A 168 -2.12 9.28 -4.44
C ASP A 168 -2.32 7.89 -5.07
N THR A 169 -1.50 7.55 -6.07
CA THR A 169 -1.72 6.34 -6.88
C THR A 169 -0.63 5.30 -6.76
N GLY A 170 0.56 5.66 -6.27
CA GLY A 170 1.73 4.78 -6.23
C GLY A 170 2.36 4.51 -7.60
N LYS A 171 1.87 5.17 -8.67
CA LYS A 171 2.43 5.02 -10.02
C LYS A 171 3.81 5.68 -10.12
N VAL A 172 4.70 5.04 -10.89
CA VAL A 172 5.96 5.64 -11.34
C VAL A 172 5.66 6.67 -12.43
N MET A 173 6.07 7.91 -12.19
CA MET A 173 5.87 9.05 -13.09
C MET A 173 7.09 9.20 -14.02
N GLY A 174 7.24 8.26 -14.96
CA GLY A 174 8.37 8.22 -15.91
C GLY A 174 9.58 7.46 -15.34
N VAL A 175 10.23 8.01 -14.31
CA VAL A 175 11.33 7.34 -13.57
C VAL A 175 11.19 7.64 -12.08
N ALA A 176 11.52 6.68 -11.22
CA ALA A 176 11.47 6.85 -9.77
C ALA A 176 12.70 6.28 -9.07
N VAL A 177 13.05 6.90 -7.95
CA VAL A 177 14.10 6.42 -7.04
C VAL A 177 13.66 5.07 -6.44
N LYS A 178 14.60 4.13 -6.35
CA LYS A 178 14.45 2.91 -5.56
C LYS A 178 15.19 3.11 -4.25
N ALA A 179 14.45 3.36 -3.18
CA ALA A 179 15.01 3.63 -1.87
C ALA A 179 15.19 2.33 -1.08
N ASP A 180 16.24 2.26 -0.25
CA ASP A 180 16.38 1.22 0.76
C ASP A 180 15.55 1.57 2.01
N TYR A 181 15.43 2.87 2.29
CA TYR A 181 14.69 3.42 3.41
C TYR A 181 13.86 4.62 2.94
N THR A 182 12.64 4.76 3.46
CA THR A 182 11.85 5.97 3.30
C THR A 182 11.36 6.43 4.65
N VAL A 183 11.50 7.73 4.94
CA VAL A 183 10.85 8.37 6.10
C VAL A 183 9.69 9.22 5.59
N THR A 184 8.48 8.99 6.09
CA THR A 184 7.29 9.77 5.74
C THR A 184 6.79 10.58 6.92
N PHE A 185 6.32 11.79 6.65
CA PHE A 185 6.00 12.78 7.66
C PHE A 185 4.48 12.91 7.88
N GLY A 186 4.05 12.96 9.13
CA GLY A 186 2.64 13.05 9.53
C GLY A 186 1.91 11.73 9.38
N LEU A 187 1.48 11.40 8.16
CA LEU A 187 0.87 10.13 7.79
C LEU A 187 1.51 9.57 6.51
N PRO A 188 1.49 8.25 6.30
CA PRO A 188 1.83 7.69 4.99
C PRO A 188 0.82 8.15 3.94
N LYS A 189 1.32 8.43 2.74
CA LYS A 189 0.46 8.68 1.60
C LYS A 189 0.08 7.36 0.95
N ILE A 190 -1.00 7.36 0.19
CA ILE A 190 -1.52 6.17 -0.50
C ILE A 190 -0.43 5.54 -1.38
N GLY A 191 0.33 6.37 -2.10
CA GLY A 191 1.42 5.94 -2.96
C GLY A 191 2.59 5.28 -2.26
N ASN A 192 2.74 5.44 -0.94
CA ASN A 192 3.73 4.67 -0.16
C ASN A 192 3.28 3.21 0.04
N LEU A 193 1.98 2.91 -0.04
CA LEU A 193 1.43 1.58 0.25
C LEU A 193 0.88 0.84 -0.97
N LEU A 194 0.63 1.52 -2.08
CA LEU A 194 0.22 0.90 -3.34
C LEU A 194 1.41 0.57 -4.23
N TYR A 195 1.38 -0.59 -4.88
CA TYR A 195 2.36 -0.95 -5.90
C TYR A 195 2.16 -0.13 -7.19
N PRO A 196 3.24 0.24 -7.90
CA PRO A 196 4.64 -0.08 -7.60
C PRO A 196 5.31 0.79 -6.52
N GLY A 197 4.71 1.91 -6.10
CA GLY A 197 5.31 2.84 -5.13
C GLY A 197 5.76 2.21 -3.81
N TYR A 198 5.02 1.22 -3.31
CA TYR A 198 5.43 0.42 -2.14
C TYR A 198 6.80 -0.26 -2.33
N ASP A 199 7.04 -0.86 -3.49
CA ASP A 199 8.30 -1.55 -3.81
C ASP A 199 9.49 -0.56 -3.90
N HIS A 200 9.21 0.69 -4.26
CA HIS A 200 10.21 1.75 -4.32
C HIS A 200 10.56 2.36 -2.96
N CYS A 201 9.74 2.16 -1.92
CA CYS A 201 9.94 2.80 -0.61
C CYS A 201 11.01 2.11 0.25
N GLY A 202 11.35 0.85 -0.04
CA GLY A 202 12.15 0.04 0.86
C GLY A 202 11.49 -0.07 2.24
N ALA A 203 12.29 0.04 3.31
CA ALA A 203 11.76 0.06 4.66
C ALA A 203 11.13 1.44 4.99
N LEU A 204 9.79 1.48 5.04
CA LEU A 204 9.03 2.68 5.34
C LEU A 204 8.92 2.95 6.85
N THR A 205 9.37 4.12 7.29
CA THR A 205 9.20 4.64 8.66
C THR A 205 8.24 5.83 8.65
N VAL A 206 7.16 5.76 9.44
CA VAL A 206 6.19 6.84 9.60
C VAL A 206 6.53 7.63 10.85
N THR A 207 6.66 8.96 10.74
CA THR A 207 6.99 9.84 11.87
C THR A 207 6.02 11.01 11.95
N HIS A 208 5.67 11.41 13.18
CA HIS A 208 4.86 12.61 13.40
C HIS A 208 5.74 13.86 13.42
N ILE A 209 5.31 14.92 12.76
CA ILE A 209 6.03 16.20 12.65
C ILE A 209 5.33 17.32 13.42
N SER A 210 4.88 17.03 14.64
CA SER A 210 4.08 17.93 15.49
C SER A 210 2.61 18.11 15.12
N PHE A 211 2.06 17.28 14.23
CA PHE A 211 0.60 17.15 14.12
C PHE A 211 0.03 16.56 15.41
N PRO A 212 -0.95 17.20 16.07
CA PRO A 212 -1.69 16.57 17.16
C PRO A 212 -2.63 15.48 16.61
N PRO A 213 -3.05 14.51 17.45
CA PRO A 213 -3.99 13.45 17.05
C PRO A 213 -5.27 13.99 16.39
N SER A 214 -5.75 15.16 16.79
CA SER A 214 -6.93 15.78 16.19
C SER A 214 -6.81 16.08 14.68
N LEU A 215 -5.59 16.16 14.13
CA LEU A 215 -5.39 16.34 12.69
C LEU A 215 -5.37 15.02 11.92
N TYR A 216 -4.82 13.95 12.51
CA TYR A 216 -4.55 12.69 11.80
C TYR A 216 -5.42 11.51 12.24
N ASP A 217 -6.19 11.66 13.33
CA ASP A 217 -7.16 10.69 13.84
C ASP A 217 -8.57 11.30 13.77
N CYS A 218 -8.99 11.64 12.55
CA CYS A 218 -10.30 12.21 12.27
C CYS A 218 -11.11 11.34 11.29
N ASP A 219 -12.43 11.52 11.31
CA ASP A 219 -13.38 10.74 10.50
C ASP A 219 -13.31 11.08 9.00
N ASP A 220 -12.76 12.24 8.65
CA ASP A 220 -12.53 12.65 7.26
C ASP A 220 -11.46 11.79 6.57
N LEU A 221 -10.54 11.20 7.36
CA LEU A 221 -9.57 10.22 6.88
C LEU A 221 -10.20 8.83 6.86
N ARG A 222 -10.76 8.47 5.70
CA ARG A 222 -11.50 7.21 5.51
C ARG A 222 -10.60 6.01 5.22
N MET A 223 -9.35 6.24 4.85
CA MET A 223 -8.39 5.18 4.52
C MET A 223 -7.49 4.86 5.72
N GLN A 224 -7.28 3.57 5.98
CA GLN A 224 -6.34 3.11 6.99
C GLN A 224 -5.80 1.72 6.64
N THR A 225 -4.62 1.42 7.14
CA THR A 225 -4.15 0.04 7.20
C THR A 225 -5.01 -0.74 8.18
N ASN A 226 -5.39 -1.96 7.78
CA ASN A 226 -6.05 -2.89 8.68
C ASN A 226 -5.10 -3.16 9.86
N GLY A 227 -5.61 -2.95 11.07
CA GLY A 227 -4.96 -3.48 12.26
C GLY A 227 -5.10 -5.00 12.30
N PHE A 228 -4.44 -5.62 13.26
CA PHE A 228 -4.76 -7.00 13.62
C PHE A 228 -6.23 -7.05 14.05
N VAL A 229 -7.05 -7.78 13.29
CA VAL A 229 -8.43 -8.09 13.68
C VAL A 229 -8.36 -9.36 14.52
N PRO A 230 -8.49 -9.30 15.86
CA PRO A 230 -8.51 -10.50 16.66
C PRO A 230 -9.71 -11.37 16.26
N LEU A 231 -9.51 -12.68 16.22
CA LEU A 231 -10.64 -13.60 16.13
C LEU A 231 -11.52 -13.40 17.35
N LEU A 232 -12.84 -13.32 17.14
CA LEU A 232 -13.79 -13.22 18.25
C LEU A 232 -13.66 -14.47 19.14
N PRO A 233 -13.65 -14.31 20.47
CA PRO A 233 -13.60 -15.44 21.37
C PRO A 233 -14.84 -16.32 21.17
N ARG A 234 -14.63 -17.64 21.12
CA ARG A 234 -15.74 -18.59 21.00
C ARG A 234 -16.45 -18.74 22.35
N PRO A 235 -17.79 -18.54 22.42
CA PRO A 235 -18.55 -18.80 23.65
C PRO A 235 -18.38 -20.25 24.13
N VAL A 236 -18.30 -20.46 25.44
CA VAL A 236 -18.10 -21.79 26.04
C VAL A 236 -19.26 -22.74 25.72
N GLU A 237 -20.48 -22.20 25.63
CA GLU A 237 -21.71 -22.93 25.30
C GLU A 237 -21.99 -23.02 23.79
N ALA A 238 -21.04 -22.58 22.94
CA ALA A 238 -21.21 -22.62 21.50
C ALA A 238 -21.39 -24.06 21.00
N TYR A 239 -22.35 -24.23 20.09
CA TYR A 239 -22.55 -25.46 19.34
C TYR A 239 -22.48 -25.16 17.84
N LYS A 240 -22.40 -26.20 17.00
CA LYS A 240 -22.23 -26.07 15.54
C LYS A 240 -23.20 -25.12 14.82
N GLY A 241 -24.42 -24.93 15.34
CA GLY A 241 -25.39 -23.99 14.76
C GLY A 241 -25.25 -22.55 15.26
N SER A 242 -24.51 -22.31 16.35
CA SER A 242 -24.35 -20.97 16.94
C SER A 242 -23.09 -20.24 16.45
N VAL A 243 -22.29 -20.88 15.58
CA VAL A 243 -21.02 -20.34 15.05
C VAL A 243 -21.00 -20.32 13.52
N GLY A 244 -22.18 -20.16 12.92
CA GLY A 244 -22.38 -19.97 11.49
C GLY A 244 -22.61 -21.27 10.71
N ASP A 245 -23.56 -21.21 9.79
CA ASP A 245 -23.85 -22.22 8.77
C ASP A 245 -23.74 -21.57 7.38
N VAL A 246 -22.77 -22.01 6.58
CA VAL A 246 -22.42 -21.38 5.30
C VAL A 246 -22.55 -22.37 4.16
N LEU A 247 -23.27 -21.96 3.12
CA LEU A 247 -23.35 -22.67 1.84
C LEU A 247 -22.25 -22.20 0.90
N PHE A 248 -21.45 -23.11 0.39
CA PHE A 248 -20.45 -22.91 -0.64
C PHE A 248 -20.96 -23.51 -1.95
N ILE A 249 -21.12 -22.68 -2.98
CA ILE A 249 -21.48 -23.08 -4.34
C ILE A 249 -20.21 -22.95 -5.18
N ALA A 250 -19.46 -24.05 -5.29
CA ALA A 250 -18.07 -24.05 -5.73
C ALA A 250 -17.67 -25.37 -6.41
N GLY A 251 -16.62 -25.31 -7.22
CA GLY A 251 -16.03 -26.46 -7.90
C GLY A 251 -16.58 -26.76 -9.30
N GLY A 252 -15.73 -27.39 -10.09
CA GLY A 252 -15.96 -27.77 -11.50
C GLY A 252 -14.88 -28.73 -12.00
N ALA A 253 -14.99 -29.18 -13.25
CA ALA A 253 -14.12 -30.17 -13.90
C ALA A 253 -12.64 -30.14 -13.47
N ASN A 254 -12.01 -28.97 -13.51
CA ASN A 254 -10.58 -28.81 -13.32
C ASN A 254 -10.20 -28.24 -11.94
N TYR A 255 -11.19 -27.95 -11.08
CA TYR A 255 -10.99 -27.17 -9.87
C TYR A 255 -11.50 -27.89 -8.62
N PHE A 256 -10.72 -28.88 -8.16
CA PHE A 256 -10.97 -29.60 -6.91
C PHE A 256 -10.49 -28.84 -5.67
N GLY A 257 -9.41 -28.07 -5.81
CA GLY A 257 -8.78 -27.35 -4.70
C GLY A 257 -9.60 -26.14 -4.22
N ALA A 258 -10.18 -25.38 -5.14
CA ALA A 258 -10.97 -24.19 -4.80
C ALA A 258 -12.17 -24.46 -3.86
N PRO A 259 -13.05 -25.45 -4.13
CA PRO A 259 -14.13 -25.79 -3.21
C PRO A 259 -13.62 -26.35 -1.87
N TYR A 260 -12.49 -27.07 -1.86
CA TYR A 260 -11.86 -27.56 -0.63
C TYR A 260 -11.30 -26.41 0.23
N PHE A 261 -10.47 -25.55 -0.34
CA PHE A 261 -9.79 -24.49 0.43
C PHE A 261 -10.78 -23.45 0.95
N SER A 262 -11.79 -23.06 0.16
CA SER A 262 -12.82 -22.11 0.60
C SER A 262 -13.63 -22.63 1.80
N THR A 263 -14.13 -23.86 1.71
CA THR A 263 -14.91 -24.50 2.79
C THR A 263 -14.07 -24.76 4.04
N MET A 264 -12.86 -25.30 3.89
CA MET A 264 -11.98 -25.58 5.02
C MET A 264 -11.48 -24.31 5.70
N SER A 265 -11.29 -23.21 4.96
CA SER A 265 -10.90 -21.92 5.56
C SER A 265 -11.95 -21.42 6.55
N PHE A 266 -13.24 -21.57 6.23
CA PHE A 266 -14.32 -21.23 7.16
C PHE A 266 -14.29 -22.11 8.42
N LEU A 267 -14.15 -23.43 8.28
CA LEU A 267 -14.05 -24.34 9.43
C LEU A 267 -12.81 -24.02 10.29
N LYS A 268 -11.66 -23.74 9.66
CA LYS A 268 -10.42 -23.36 10.34
C LYS A 268 -10.51 -21.99 11.04
N ALA A 269 -11.27 -21.06 10.48
CA ALA A 269 -11.59 -19.78 11.12
C ALA A 269 -12.58 -19.91 12.29
N GLY A 270 -13.12 -21.12 12.53
CA GLY A 270 -14.00 -21.41 13.65
C GLY A 270 -15.49 -21.50 13.30
N GLY A 271 -15.80 -21.61 12.01
CA GLY A 271 -17.15 -21.82 11.51
C GLY A 271 -17.77 -23.16 11.94
N GLY A 272 -19.09 -23.20 11.99
CA GLY A 272 -19.86 -24.36 12.45
C GLY A 272 -20.13 -25.40 11.36
N TYR A 273 -20.97 -25.03 10.39
CA TYR A 273 -21.30 -25.89 9.25
C TYR A 273 -20.75 -25.29 7.95
N ALA A 274 -19.88 -26.04 7.28
CA ALA A 274 -19.51 -25.78 5.89
C ALA A 274 -20.27 -26.75 4.98
N ARG A 275 -21.24 -26.24 4.21
CA ARG A 275 -22.01 -27.03 3.25
C ARG A 275 -21.48 -26.78 1.85
N LEU A 276 -20.94 -27.78 1.18
CA LEU A 276 -20.41 -27.66 -0.17
C LEU A 276 -21.39 -28.23 -1.19
N ALA A 277 -22.02 -27.35 -1.95
CA ALA A 277 -22.74 -27.68 -3.16
C ALA A 277 -21.79 -27.64 -4.37
N ALA A 278 -21.52 -28.82 -4.91
CA ALA A 278 -20.56 -29.04 -5.99
C ALA A 278 -21.07 -30.10 -6.98
N PRO A 279 -20.54 -30.15 -8.22
CA PRO A 279 -20.83 -31.23 -9.17
C PRO A 279 -20.67 -32.60 -8.50
N ALA A 280 -21.68 -33.46 -8.62
CA ALA A 280 -21.71 -34.74 -7.91
C ALA A 280 -20.48 -35.60 -8.18
N SER A 281 -19.92 -35.54 -9.40
CA SER A 281 -18.75 -36.31 -9.80
C SER A 281 -17.45 -35.88 -9.10
N ILE A 282 -17.32 -34.62 -8.66
CA ILE A 282 -16.07 -34.13 -8.04
C ILE A 282 -16.02 -34.38 -6.53
N ILE A 283 -17.18 -34.54 -5.88
CA ILE A 283 -17.30 -34.64 -4.43
C ILE A 283 -16.45 -35.78 -3.83
N PRO A 284 -16.45 -37.02 -4.38
CA PRO A 284 -15.65 -38.10 -3.80
C PRO A 284 -14.16 -37.78 -3.72
N PHE A 285 -13.63 -36.99 -4.66
CA PHE A 285 -12.22 -36.58 -4.66
C PHE A 285 -11.94 -35.51 -3.61
N VAL A 286 -12.81 -34.51 -3.50
CA VAL A 286 -12.70 -33.46 -2.47
C VAL A 286 -12.84 -34.06 -1.06
N ALA A 287 -13.73 -35.04 -0.89
CA ALA A 287 -14.01 -35.72 0.38
C ALA A 287 -12.84 -36.53 0.94
N GLN A 288 -11.84 -36.89 0.12
CA GLN A 288 -10.65 -37.57 0.61
C GLN A 288 -9.89 -36.71 1.62
N SER A 289 -9.85 -35.39 1.36
CA SER A 289 -9.15 -34.39 2.18
C SER A 289 -10.08 -33.58 3.08
N GLY A 290 -11.35 -33.36 2.69
CA GLY A 290 -12.31 -32.50 3.39
C GLY A 290 -13.38 -33.27 4.16
N ARG A 291 -13.00 -34.17 5.07
CA ARG A 291 -13.93 -35.11 5.72
C ARG A 291 -14.96 -34.45 6.63
N GLU A 292 -14.67 -33.24 7.09
CA GLU A 292 -15.51 -32.43 7.97
C GLU A 292 -16.58 -31.64 7.22
N ILE A 293 -16.52 -31.60 5.88
CA ILE A 293 -17.43 -30.84 5.03
C ILE A 293 -18.76 -31.59 4.88
N VAL A 294 -19.87 -30.85 4.91
CA VAL A 294 -21.19 -31.37 4.55
C VAL A 294 -21.36 -31.25 3.04
N TYR A 295 -21.37 -32.37 2.33
CA TYR A 295 -21.50 -32.38 0.87
C TYR A 295 -22.96 -32.38 0.41
N LEU A 296 -23.26 -31.53 -0.58
CA LEU A 296 -24.56 -31.40 -1.23
C LEU A 296 -24.38 -31.67 -2.74
N PRO A 297 -24.44 -32.94 -3.19
CA PRO A 297 -24.23 -33.28 -4.60
C PRO A 297 -25.22 -32.60 -5.52
N GLN A 298 -24.73 -31.83 -6.49
CA GLN A 298 -25.56 -31.09 -7.44
C GLN A 298 -25.52 -31.70 -8.84
N ARG A 299 -26.55 -31.39 -9.64
CA ARG A 299 -26.58 -31.75 -11.06
C ARG A 299 -25.49 -30.99 -11.80
N GLU A 300 -24.88 -31.67 -12.76
CA GLU A 300 -23.73 -31.17 -13.50
C GLU A 300 -23.98 -31.17 -15.02
N THR A 301 -23.27 -30.29 -15.72
CA THR A 301 -23.24 -30.23 -17.19
C THR A 301 -22.35 -31.36 -17.74
N ALA A 302 -22.36 -31.57 -19.07
CA ALA A 302 -21.49 -32.55 -19.71
C ALA A 302 -19.98 -32.27 -19.50
N ALA A 303 -19.63 -31.02 -19.23
CA ALA A 303 -18.27 -30.61 -18.94
C ALA A 303 -18.05 -30.31 -17.44
N VAL A 304 -18.83 -30.99 -16.58
CA VAL A 304 -18.65 -31.05 -15.12
C VAL A 304 -18.68 -29.65 -14.47
N GLY A 305 -19.53 -28.76 -14.98
CA GLY A 305 -19.93 -27.53 -14.31
C GLY A 305 -21.26 -27.71 -13.58
N LEU A 306 -21.65 -26.78 -12.70
CA LEU A 306 -22.99 -26.81 -12.09
C LEU A 306 -24.06 -26.50 -13.14
N SER A 307 -25.08 -27.35 -13.23
CA SER A 307 -26.21 -27.17 -14.16
C SER A 307 -27.24 -26.19 -13.61
N LEU A 308 -27.89 -25.43 -14.50
CA LEU A 308 -29.00 -24.54 -14.19
C LEU A 308 -30.15 -25.28 -13.48
N LYS A 309 -30.30 -26.58 -13.75
CA LYS A 309 -31.30 -27.46 -13.11
C LYS A 309 -31.09 -27.65 -11.61
N SER A 310 -29.95 -27.25 -11.05
CA SER A 310 -29.66 -27.26 -9.62
C SER A 310 -30.22 -26.03 -8.89
N LYS A 311 -30.65 -24.98 -9.61
CA LYS A 311 -31.11 -23.71 -9.04
C LYS A 311 -32.15 -23.87 -7.91
N PRO A 312 -33.25 -24.64 -8.06
CA PRO A 312 -34.27 -24.72 -7.01
C PRO A 312 -33.74 -25.30 -5.70
N GLU A 313 -32.87 -26.30 -5.79
CA GLU A 313 -32.25 -26.96 -4.63
C GLU A 313 -31.25 -26.03 -3.94
N LEU A 314 -30.40 -25.36 -4.73
CA LEU A 314 -29.45 -24.38 -4.23
C LEU A 314 -30.14 -23.23 -3.49
N LEU A 315 -31.27 -22.74 -3.99
CA LEU A 315 -32.06 -21.70 -3.30
C LEU A 315 -32.64 -22.20 -1.98
N MET A 316 -33.19 -23.41 -1.95
CA MET A 316 -33.68 -24.02 -0.71
C MET A 316 -32.58 -24.19 0.33
N HIS A 317 -31.35 -24.51 -0.08
CA HIS A 317 -30.22 -24.58 0.84
C HIS A 317 -29.78 -23.19 1.30
N ALA A 318 -29.70 -22.22 0.39
CA ALA A 318 -29.33 -20.85 0.70
C ALA A 318 -30.26 -20.23 1.76
N GLU A 319 -31.57 -20.47 1.67
CA GLU A 319 -32.55 -19.97 2.65
C GLU A 319 -32.30 -20.46 4.08
N LYS A 320 -31.74 -21.67 4.22
CA LYS A 320 -31.49 -22.34 5.51
C LYS A 320 -30.12 -22.02 6.11
N THR A 321 -29.24 -21.37 5.36
CA THR A 321 -27.90 -20.97 5.81
C THR A 321 -27.86 -19.50 6.23
N ASP A 322 -26.82 -19.14 6.95
CA ASP A 322 -26.56 -17.76 7.39
C ASP A 322 -25.92 -16.92 6.29
N MET A 323 -25.15 -17.56 5.41
CA MET A 323 -24.40 -16.91 4.33
C MET A 323 -24.17 -17.87 3.16
N VAL A 324 -24.03 -17.32 1.96
CA VAL A 324 -23.64 -18.06 0.76
C VAL A 324 -22.30 -17.54 0.22
N VAL A 325 -21.41 -18.46 -0.15
CA VAL A 325 -20.20 -18.20 -0.93
C VAL A 325 -20.38 -18.83 -2.30
N ILE A 326 -20.19 -18.07 -3.37
CA ILE A 326 -20.34 -18.55 -4.74
C ILE A 326 -19.14 -18.18 -5.60
N GLY A 327 -18.67 -19.13 -6.40
CA GLY A 327 -17.68 -18.85 -7.43
C GLY A 327 -16.33 -19.57 -7.37
N PRO A 328 -15.76 -19.96 -6.22
CA PRO A 328 -14.45 -20.61 -6.18
C PRO A 328 -14.37 -21.87 -7.07
N GLY A 329 -13.61 -21.77 -8.16
CA GLY A 329 -13.39 -22.87 -9.09
C GLY A 329 -14.65 -23.35 -9.81
N LEU A 330 -15.61 -22.46 -10.06
CA LEU A 330 -16.70 -22.77 -10.98
C LEU A 330 -16.17 -22.80 -12.42
N SER A 331 -17.04 -23.15 -13.37
CA SER A 331 -16.71 -23.02 -14.79
C SER A 331 -17.35 -21.76 -15.36
N LEU A 332 -16.69 -21.11 -16.32
CA LEU A 332 -17.25 -20.00 -17.09
C LEU A 332 -18.09 -20.48 -18.29
N GLN A 333 -18.54 -21.73 -18.28
CA GLN A 333 -19.47 -22.24 -19.29
C GLN A 333 -20.81 -21.53 -19.17
N GLU A 334 -21.44 -21.27 -20.32
CA GLU A 334 -22.66 -20.47 -20.42
C GLU A 334 -23.75 -20.86 -19.41
N GLU A 335 -24.03 -22.16 -19.26
CA GLU A 335 -25.06 -22.65 -18.33
C GLU A 335 -24.71 -22.38 -16.86
N THR A 336 -23.45 -22.63 -16.46
CA THR A 336 -22.99 -22.39 -15.08
C THR A 336 -22.92 -20.88 -14.79
N THR A 337 -22.43 -20.08 -15.72
CA THR A 337 -22.42 -18.61 -15.63
C THR A 337 -23.84 -18.07 -15.47
N LYS A 338 -24.80 -18.57 -16.25
CA LYS A 338 -26.22 -18.21 -16.13
C LYS A 338 -26.79 -18.59 -14.76
N LEU A 339 -26.50 -19.80 -14.27
CA LEU A 339 -26.88 -20.22 -12.93
C LEU A 339 -26.35 -19.25 -11.85
N VAL A 340 -25.06 -18.88 -11.91
CA VAL A 340 -24.44 -17.96 -10.95
C VAL A 340 -25.16 -16.61 -10.95
N ARG A 341 -25.40 -16.02 -12.12
CA ARG A 341 -26.11 -14.75 -12.27
C ARG A 341 -27.53 -14.81 -11.69
N GLU A 342 -28.27 -15.87 -12.03
CA GLU A 342 -29.63 -16.05 -11.54
C GLU A 342 -29.70 -16.27 -10.03
N LEU A 343 -28.73 -16.97 -9.44
CA LEU A 343 -28.64 -17.15 -7.99
C LEU A 343 -28.26 -15.84 -7.29
N ALA A 344 -27.23 -15.14 -7.78
CA ALA A 344 -26.77 -13.88 -7.20
C ALA A 344 -27.85 -12.80 -7.18
N ALA A 345 -28.75 -12.80 -8.17
CA ALA A 345 -29.86 -11.85 -8.26
C ALA A 345 -30.99 -12.10 -7.24
N VAL A 346 -31.15 -13.32 -6.73
CA VAL A 346 -32.32 -13.71 -5.92
C VAL A 346 -32.00 -14.24 -4.52
N ILE A 347 -30.75 -14.62 -4.24
CA ILE A 347 -30.32 -15.00 -2.90
C ILE A 347 -30.42 -13.78 -1.98
N SER A 348 -31.24 -13.88 -0.94
CA SER A 348 -31.49 -12.80 0.03
C SER A 348 -30.55 -12.81 1.24
N LYS A 349 -29.70 -13.84 1.35
CA LYS A 349 -28.68 -13.96 2.41
C LYS A 349 -27.45 -13.12 2.06
N PRO A 350 -26.61 -12.77 3.06
CA PRO A 350 -25.25 -12.29 2.81
C PRO A 350 -24.55 -13.20 1.80
N LEU A 351 -24.04 -12.59 0.72
CA LEU A 351 -23.47 -13.29 -0.43
C LEU A 351 -22.03 -12.82 -0.64
N LEU A 352 -21.08 -13.74 -0.58
CA LEU A 352 -19.70 -13.53 -0.99
C LEU A 352 -19.48 -14.15 -2.36
N ILE A 353 -19.07 -13.32 -3.31
CA ILE A 353 -18.80 -13.73 -4.70
C ILE A 353 -17.30 -13.65 -4.91
N ASP A 354 -16.69 -14.74 -5.34
CA ASP A 354 -15.23 -14.85 -5.55
C ASP A 354 -14.90 -15.62 -6.83
N GLY A 355 -13.66 -15.56 -7.31
CA GLY A 355 -13.15 -16.34 -8.45
C GLY A 355 -14.03 -16.22 -9.70
N ASP A 356 -14.37 -17.36 -10.30
CA ASP A 356 -15.23 -17.43 -11.48
C ASP A 356 -16.62 -16.82 -11.26
N GLY A 357 -17.07 -16.72 -10.00
CA GLY A 357 -18.30 -16.02 -9.64
C GLY A 357 -18.23 -14.54 -9.97
N LEU A 358 -17.10 -13.87 -9.67
CA LEU A 358 -16.88 -12.46 -10.00
C LEU A 358 -16.85 -12.26 -11.51
N THR A 359 -16.12 -13.11 -12.23
CA THR A 359 -16.07 -13.07 -13.70
C THR A 359 -17.45 -13.26 -14.31
N ALA A 360 -18.22 -14.23 -13.80
CA ALA A 360 -19.58 -14.51 -14.27
C ALA A 360 -20.49 -13.29 -14.15
N ILE A 361 -20.42 -12.53 -13.04
CA ILE A 361 -21.28 -11.34 -12.84
C ILE A 361 -20.70 -10.04 -13.45
N ALA A 362 -19.38 -9.96 -13.66
CA ALA A 362 -18.72 -8.77 -14.20
C ALA A 362 -19.01 -8.58 -15.70
N GLU A 363 -19.16 -9.68 -16.43
CA GLU A 363 -19.68 -9.67 -17.80
C GLU A 363 -21.16 -9.28 -17.79
N ARG A 364 -21.46 -8.00 -18.02
CA ARG A 364 -22.82 -7.45 -18.12
C ARG A 364 -23.72 -8.32 -19.03
N PRO A 365 -24.83 -8.86 -18.53
CA PRO A 365 -25.95 -9.30 -19.35
C PRO A 365 -27.18 -8.51 -18.90
N GLU A 366 -27.15 -7.20 -19.15
CA GLU A 366 -28.23 -6.23 -18.88
C GLU A 366 -28.77 -6.13 -17.45
#